data_AF-A0A2U2N7E8-F1
#
_entry.id   AF-A0A2U2N7E8-F1
#
_cell.length_a   1.000
_cell.length_b   1.000
_cell.length_c   1.000
_cell.angle_alpha   90.00
_cell.angle_beta   90.00
_cell.angle_gamma   90.00
#
_symmetry.space_group_name_H-M   'P 1'
#
loop_
_entity.id
_entity.type
_entity.pdbx_description
1 polymer ?
#
loop_
_entity_poly.entity_id
_entity_poly.type
_entity_poly.pdbx_seq_one_letter_code
_entity_poly.pdbx_strand_id
1 'polypeptide(L)' 'MCHAKLRQTDEGDYTFLTALSQNGVVKLLIRPHPIRRDGTVCDRPSQVYTLTPSEVRGLIAVLNIMPDPAE' A
#
# COMPACT_ATOMS: atom_id res chain seq x y z
N MET A 1 -3.64 16.33 19.78
CA MET A 1 -4.26 15.10 19.21
C MET A 1 -3.78 14.97 17.77
N CYS A 2 -3.11 13.87 17.42
CA CYS A 2 -2.52 13.66 16.09
C CYS A 2 -3.50 12.90 15.19
N HIS A 3 -4.08 13.57 14.18
CA HIS A 3 -4.92 12.91 13.18
C HIS A 3 -4.04 12.36 12.05
N ALA A 4 -3.61 11.10 12.15
CA ALA A 4 -3.08 10.38 11.00
C ALA A 4 -4.23 10.17 9.99
N LYS A 5 -4.01 10.46 8.71
CA LYS A 5 -5.00 10.11 7.67
C LYS A 5 -4.84 8.64 7.35
N LEU A 6 -5.88 7.86 7.63
CA LEU A 6 -5.94 6.43 7.35
C LEU A 6 -6.83 6.18 6.13
N ARG A 7 -6.39 5.31 5.23
CA ARG A 7 -7.20 4.81 4.12
C ARG A 7 -7.01 3.31 4.00
N GLN A 8 -8.14 2.59 3.93
CA GLN A 8 -8.18 1.17 3.62
C GLN A 8 -8.70 0.98 2.20
N THR A 9 -8.17 0.00 1.48
CA THR A 9 -8.67 -0.44 0.18
C THR A 9 -8.52 -1.94 0.09
N ASP A 10 -9.57 -2.63 -0.34
CA ASP A 10 -9.57 -4.08 -0.54
C ASP A 10 -9.54 -4.34 -2.05
N GLU A 11 -8.52 -5.06 -2.51
CA GLU A 11 -8.28 -5.30 -3.93
C GLU A 11 -7.65 -6.69 -4.13
N GLY A 12 -8.20 -7.48 -5.06
CA GLY A 12 -7.77 -8.86 -5.26
C GLY A 12 -7.97 -9.71 -4.00
N ASP A 13 -6.90 -10.38 -3.59
CA ASP A 13 -6.78 -11.21 -2.38
C ASP A 13 -6.12 -10.46 -1.20
N TYR A 14 -6.12 -9.12 -1.24
CA TYR A 14 -5.37 -8.30 -0.29
C TYR A 14 -6.20 -7.14 0.24
N THR A 15 -5.91 -6.77 1.49
CA THR A 15 -6.26 -5.48 2.09
C THR A 15 -5.02 -4.60 2.13
N PHE A 16 -5.14 -3.38 1.62
CA PHE A 16 -4.13 -2.33 1.71
C PHE A 16 -4.56 -1.30 2.74
N LEU A 17 -3.68 -1.01 3.69
CA LEU A 17 -3.88 0.00 4.73
C LEU A 17 -2.77 1.04 4.62
N THR A 18 -3.15 2.27 4.33
CA THR A 18 -2.22 3.40 4.23
C THR A 18 -2.43 4.37 5.37
N ALA A 19 -1.33 4.83 5.97
CA ALA A 19 -1.32 5.85 7.01
C ALA A 19 -0.34 6.96 6.63
N LEU A 20 -0.82 8.20 6.59
CA LEU A 20 0.02 9.38 6.43
C LEU A 20 0.23 10.05 7.79
N SER A 21 1.49 10.15 8.22
CA SER A 21 1.87 10.90 9.41
C SER A 21 2.00 12.40 9.11
N GLN A 22 2.03 13.22 10.16
CA GLN A 22 2.16 14.68 10.04
C GLN A 22 3.49 15.13 9.43
N ASN A 23 4.56 14.35 9.59
CA ASN A 23 5.86 14.62 8.97
C ASN A 23 6.00 14.08 7.54
N GLY A 24 4.89 13.66 6.91
CA GLY A 24 4.86 13.21 5.52
C GLY A 24 5.37 11.80 5.29
N VAL A 25 5.60 11.02 6.35
CA VAL A 25 5.96 9.60 6.23
C VAL A 25 4.69 8.81 5.89
N VAL A 26 4.79 7.97 4.86
CA VAL A 26 3.71 7.07 4.45
C VAL A 26 4.03 5.67 4.96
N LYS A 27 3.09 5.08 5.69
CA LYS A 27 3.13 3.65 6.01
C LYS A 27 2.10 2.91 5.18
N LEU A 28 2.52 1.83 4.54
CA LEU A 28 1.65 0.92 3.80
C LEU A 28 1.74 -0.47 4.44
N LEU A 29 0.62 -0.97 4.93
CA LEU A 29 0.44 -2.37 5.32
C LEU A 29 -0.30 -3.09 4.19
N ILE A 30 0.31 -4.17 3.71
CA ILE A 30 -0.30 -5.10 2.77
C ILE A 30 -0.64 -6.37 3.55
N ARG A 31 -1.92 -6.65 3.70
CA ARG A 31 -2.43 -7.81 4.44
C ARG A 31 -3.11 -8.78 3.47
N PRO A 32 -2.56 -9.98 3.25
CA PRO A 32 -3.26 -11.00 2.47
C PRO A 32 -4.52 -11.47 3.19
N HIS A 33 -5.55 -11.81 2.43
CA HIS A 33 -6.75 -12.48 2.96
C HIS A 33 -6.42 -13.93 3.32
N PRO A 34 -6.99 -14.49 4.42
CA PRO A 34 -6.71 -15.87 4.83
C PRO A 34 -7.08 -16.91 3.75
N ILE A 35 -8.13 -16.63 2.98
CA ILE A 35 -8.61 -17.43 1.85
C ILE A 35 -8.61 -16.55 0.62
N ARG A 36 -7.98 -17.01 -0.47
CA ARG A 36 -7.96 -16.32 -1.76
C ARG A 36 -9.27 -16.52 -2.51
N ARG A 37 -9.48 -15.75 -3.57
CA ARG A 37 -10.66 -15.85 -4.44
C ARG A 37 -10.84 -17.22 -5.09
N ASP A 38 -9.76 -17.95 -5.31
CA ASP A 38 -9.79 -19.32 -5.83
C ASP A 38 -10.11 -20.39 -4.76
N GLY A 39 -10.34 -19.97 -3.51
CA GLY A 39 -10.62 -20.85 -2.37
C GLY A 39 -9.37 -21.43 -1.70
N THR A 40 -8.17 -21.13 -2.20
CA THR A 40 -6.92 -21.60 -1.59
C THR A 40 -6.59 -20.83 -0.32
N VAL A 41 -6.00 -21.52 0.66
CA VAL A 41 -5.49 -20.89 1.88
C VAL A 41 -4.23 -20.08 1.54
N CYS A 42 -4.16 -18.85 2.05
CA CYS A 42 -2.99 -18.00 1.92
C CYS A 42 -2.16 -18.06 3.20
N ASP A 43 -0.90 -18.45 3.06
CA ASP A 43 0.12 -18.56 4.11
C ASP A 43 1.10 -17.38 4.10
N ARG A 44 0.92 -16.43 3.18
CA ARG A 44 1.82 -15.27 3.05
C ARG A 44 1.69 -14.35 4.27
N PRO A 45 2.80 -13.86 4.82
CA PRO A 45 2.75 -12.89 5.92
C PRO A 45 2.31 -11.52 5.42
N SER A 46 1.79 -10.71 6.36
CA SER A 46 1.59 -9.28 6.10
C SER A 46 2.92 -8.56 5.91
N GLN A 47 2.94 -7.55 5.05
CA GLN A 47 4.12 -6.74 4.77
C GLN A 47 3.88 -5.29 5.16
N VAL A 48 4.90 -4.64 5.72
CA VAL A 48 4.83 -3.23 6.10
C VAL A 48 5.96 -2.47 5.43
N TYR A 49 5.59 -1.43 4.68
CA TYR A 49 6.51 -0.48 4.06
C TYR A 49 6.41 0.86 4.78
N THR A 50 7.55 1.48 5.03
CA THR A 50 7.63 2.86 5.54
C THR A 50 8.41 3.68 4.54
N LEU A 51 7.77 4.68 3.96
CA LEU A 51 8.34 5.55 2.95
C LEU A 51 8.53 6.95 3.54
N THR A 52 9.76 7.45 3.46
CA THR A 52 10.08 8.83 3.76
C THR A 52 9.45 9.77 2.73
N PRO A 53 9.28 11.07 3.06
CA PRO A 53 8.78 12.05 2.09
C PRO A 53 9.58 12.09 0.78
N SER A 54 10.89 11.85 0.83
CA SER A 54 11.77 11.84 -0.35
C SER A 54 11.53 10.63 -1.23
N GLU A 55 11.33 9.44 -0.65
CA GLU A 55 10.99 8.23 -1.40
C GLU A 55 9.60 8.34 -2.04
N VAL A 56 8.63 8.94 -1.34
CA VAL A 56 7.29 9.22 -1.91
C VAL A 56 7.40 10.14 -3.13
N ARG A 57 8.19 11.22 -3.04
CA ARG A 57 8.44 12.11 -4.19
C ARG A 57 9.13 11.38 -5.34
N GLY A 58 10.10 10.52 -5.04
CA GLY A 58 10.76 9.68 -6.04
C GLY A 58 9.77 8.76 -6.75
N LEU A 59 8.88 8.09 -6.01
CA LEU A 59 7.87 7.20 -6.57
C LEU A 59 6.91 7.96 -7.51
N ILE A 60 6.41 9.13 -7.09
CA ILE A 60 5.55 9.97 -7.94
C ILE A 60 6.28 10.38 -9.23
N ALA A 61 7.55 10.77 -9.14
CA ALA A 61 8.34 11.15 -10.30
C ALA A 61 8.53 9.98 -11.28
N VAL A 62 8.75 8.76 -10.77
CA VAL A 62 8.85 7.55 -11.61
C VAL A 62 7.51 7.24 -12.27
N LEU A 63 6.41 7.26 -11.52
CA LEU A 63 5.07 6.98 -12.06
C LEU A 63 4.67 7.96 -13.16
N ASN A 64 5.10 9.22 -13.10
CA ASN A 64 4.83 10.22 -14.13
C ASN A 64 5.48 9.93 -15.49
N ILE A 65 6.53 9.12 -15.53
CA ILE A 65 7.27 8.80 -16.77
C ILE A 65 7.09 7.34 -17.20
N MET A 66 6.49 6.52 -16.36
CA MET A 66 6.18 5.14 -16.71
C MET A 66 5.05 5.13 -17.75
N PRO A 67 5.19 4.35 -18.84
CA PRO A 67 4.07 4.16 -19.76
C PRO A 67 2.92 3.48 -19.03
N ASP A 68 1.70 3.89 -19.33
CA ASP A 68 0.51 3.19 -18.84
C ASP A 68 0.56 1.71 -19.30
N PRO A 69 0.10 0.77 -18.46
CA PRO A 69 0.01 -0.62 -18.88
C PRO A 69 -0.88 -0.73 -20.11
N ALA A 70 -0.42 -1.47 -21.13
CA ALA A 70 -1.25 -1.79 -22.28
C ALA A 70 -2.46 -2.61 -21.79
N GLU A 71 -3.68 -2.14 -22.10
CA GLU A 71 -4.93 -2.82 -21.77
C GLU A 71 -5.02 -4.23 -22.37
#